data_AF-A0A730D1Q7-F1
#
_entry.id   AF-A0A730D1Q7-F1
#
_cell.length_a   1.000
_cell.length_b   1.000
_cell.length_c   1.000
_cell.angle_alpha   90.00
_cell.angle_beta   90.00
_cell.angle_gamma   90.00
#
_symmetry.space_group_name_H-M   'P 1'
#
loop_
_entity.id
_entity.type
_entity.pdbx_description
1 polymer ?
#
loop_
_entity_poly.entity_id
_entity_poly.type
_entity_poly.pdbx_seq_one_letter_code
_entity_poly.pdbx_strand_id
1 'polypeptide(L)'
;MRPHRHPHTFELLLPLRGRFVVLNFDDRGTVTHRAILGETCTVLEMAAGTWHAVLSLDTGGIIFEVKHGGYQPVAADDYAHWAPAEG
;
A
#
# COMPACT_ATOMS: atom_id res chain seq x y z
N MET A 1 -5.94 6.65 -0.37
CA MET A 1 -4.56 6.77 0.14
C MET A 1 -3.67 7.21 -1.00
N ARG A 2 -2.97 8.33 -0.83
CA ARG A 2 -1.90 8.73 -1.75
C ARG A 2 -0.81 7.64 -1.78
N PRO A 3 -0.24 7.31 -2.96
CA PRO A 3 0.88 6.38 -3.04
C PRO A 3 2.05 6.83 -2.16
N HIS A 4 2.60 5.90 -1.40
CA HIS A 4 3.67 6.16 -0.44
C HIS A 4 4.60 4.96 -0.33
N ARG A 5 5.68 5.12 0.44
CA ARG A 5 6.62 4.04 0.75
C ARG A 5 7.04 4.07 2.21
N HIS A 6 7.57 2.95 2.69
CA HIS A 6 8.19 2.84 4.01
C HIS A 6 9.66 2.43 3.85
N PRO A 7 10.61 3.36 3.84
CA PRO A 7 12.02 3.03 3.62
C PRO A 7 12.64 2.15 4.71
N HIS A 8 12.07 2.18 5.92
CA HIS A 8 12.66 1.55 7.11
C HIS A 8 12.11 0.15 7.43
N THR A 9 11.07 -0.29 6.72
CA THR A 9 10.35 -1.51 7.08
C THR A 9 9.56 -2.07 5.91
N PHE A 10 9.41 -3.39 5.88
CA PHE A 10 8.46 -4.01 4.97
C PHE A 10 7.03 -3.65 5.38
N GLU A 11 6.08 -3.86 4.47
CA GLU A 11 4.67 -3.76 4.76
C GLU A 11 3.95 -5.01 4.28
N LEU A 12 3.18 -5.61 5.19
CA LEU A 12 2.35 -6.77 4.91
C LEU A 12 0.88 -6.39 5.05
N LEU A 13 0.09 -6.78 4.06
CA LEU A 13 -1.34 -6.49 3.95
C LEU A 13 -2.16 -7.78 3.88
N LEU A 14 -3.17 -7.87 4.74
CA LEU A 14 -4.12 -8.98 4.81
C LEU A 14 -5.54 -8.41 4.91
N PRO A 15 -6.45 -8.70 3.96
CA PRO A 15 -7.85 -8.30 4.09
C PRO A 15 -8.55 -9.15 5.16
N LEU A 16 -9.26 -8.50 6.07
CA LEU A 16 -10.15 -9.15 7.03
C LEU A 16 -11.60 -9.16 6.55
N ARG A 17 -11.99 -8.17 5.75
CA ARG A 17 -13.31 -8.07 5.12
C ARG A 17 -13.22 -7.30 3.80
N GLY A 18 -13.90 -7.81 2.78
CA GLY A 18 -13.94 -7.19 1.45
C GLY A 18 -12.63 -7.38 0.69
N ARG A 19 -12.58 -6.81 -0.51
CA ARG A 19 -11.44 -6.88 -1.43
C ARG A 19 -10.73 -5.55 -1.56
N PHE A 20 -9.43 -5.62 -1.81
CA PHE A 20 -8.58 -4.46 -2.01
C PHE A 20 -7.70 -4.65 -3.23
N VAL A 21 -7.52 -3.60 -4.01
CA VAL A 21 -6.45 -3.57 -5.01
C VAL A 21 -5.22 -2.93 -4.37
N VAL A 22 -4.08 -3.61 -4.49
CA VAL A 22 -2.77 -3.05 -4.19
C VAL A 22 -2.04 -2.82 -5.50
N LEU A 23 -1.54 -1.60 -5.68
CA LEU A 23 -0.74 -1.19 -6.83
C LEU A 23 0.65 -0.83 -6.35
N ASN A 24 1.68 -1.38 -6.98
CA ASN A 24 3.06 -0.94 -6.78
C ASN A 24 3.49 -0.09 -7.97
N PHE A 25 4.35 0.88 -7.72
CA PHE A 25 4.80 1.85 -8.70
C PHE A 25 6.33 1.88 -8.81
N ASP A 26 6.83 2.33 -9.96
CA ASP A 26 8.20 2.83 -10.07
C ASP A 26 8.29 4.29 -9.59
N ASP A 27 9.49 4.86 -9.59
CA ASP A 27 9.73 6.25 -9.18
C ASP A 27 9.05 7.29 -10.08
N ARG A 28 8.58 6.90 -11.27
CA ARG A 28 7.89 7.77 -12.23
C ARG A 28 6.36 7.66 -12.15
N GLY A 29 5.84 6.79 -11.28
CA GLY A 29 4.42 6.53 -11.13
C GLY A 29 3.85 5.52 -12.12
N THR A 30 4.69 4.76 -12.83
CA THR A 30 4.24 3.63 -13.65
C THR A 30 3.86 2.47 -12.74
N VAL A 31 2.67 1.89 -12.93
CA VAL A 31 2.28 0.68 -12.21
C VAL A 31 3.17 -0.49 -12.66
N THR A 32 3.89 -1.10 -11.73
CA THR A 32 4.79 -2.24 -11.96
C THR A 32 4.20 -3.56 -11.49
N HIS A 33 3.28 -3.52 -10.52
CA HIS A 33 2.61 -4.69 -10.00
C HIS A 33 1.17 -4.37 -9.57
N ARG A 34 0.29 -5.37 -9.69
CA ARG A 34 -1.11 -5.29 -9.25
C ARG A 34 -1.52 -6.60 -8.60
N ALA A 35 -2.04 -6.52 -7.39
CA ALA A 35 -2.62 -7.64 -6.65
C ALA A 35 -4.04 -7.31 -6.19
N ILE A 36 -4.93 -8.30 -6.15
CA ILE A 36 -6.26 -8.17 -5.55
C ILE A 36 -6.31 -9.04 -4.28
N LEU A 37 -6.20 -8.36 -3.15
CA LEU A 37 -6.35 -8.96 -1.83
C LEU A 37 -7.80 -9.41 -1.62
N GLY A 38 -7.98 -10.62 -1.10
CA GLY A 38 -9.30 -11.19 -0.80
C GLY A 38 -9.97 -11.86 -2.00
N GLU A 39 -9.21 -12.02 -3.09
CA GLU A 39 -9.66 -12.71 -4.31
C GLU A 39 -8.54 -13.60 -4.86
N THR A 40 -7.52 -13.00 -5.48
CA THR A 40 -6.40 -13.72 -6.11
C THR A 40 -5.15 -13.78 -5.24
N CYS A 41 -5.08 -12.93 -4.21
CA CYS A 41 -3.99 -12.84 -3.26
C CYS A 41 -4.57 -12.86 -1.84
N THR A 42 -4.10 -13.75 -0.97
CA THR A 42 -4.53 -13.79 0.43
C THR A 42 -3.74 -12.79 1.27
N VAL A 43 -2.42 -12.77 1.09
CA VAL A 43 -1.49 -11.91 1.83
C VAL A 43 -0.47 -11.37 0.84
N LEU A 44 -0.18 -10.08 0.93
CA LEU A 44 0.89 -9.44 0.16
C LEU A 44 1.89 -8.81 1.12
N GLU A 45 3.16 -9.19 1.01
CA GLU A 45 4.28 -8.51 1.64
C GLU A 45 5.04 -7.71 0.57
N MET A 46 5.34 -6.46 0.88
CA MET A 46 6.11 -5.54 0.05
C MET A 46 7.41 -5.20 0.76
N ALA A 47 8.52 -5.26 0.02
CA ALA A 47 9.82 -4.89 0.54
C ALA A 47 9.84 -3.40 0.95
N ALA A 48 10.70 -3.07 1.91
CA ALA A 48 10.93 -1.68 2.32
C ALA A 48 11.26 -0.78 1.11
N GLY A 49 10.72 0.44 1.13
CA GLY A 49 10.89 1.42 0.06
C GLY A 49 10.01 1.21 -1.18
N THR A 50 9.17 0.17 -1.23
CA THR A 50 8.23 -0.04 -2.34
C THR A 50 7.17 1.07 -2.35
N TRP A 51 7.09 1.81 -3.47
CA TRP A 51 5.98 2.72 -3.73
C TRP A 51 4.71 1.92 -3.94
N HIS A 52 3.69 2.16 -3.12
CA HIS A 52 2.44 1.43 -3.23
C HIS A 52 1.23 2.29 -2.84
N ALA A 53 0.05 1.84 -3.27
CA ALA A 53 -1.23 2.37 -2.83
C ALA A 53 -2.24 1.23 -2.69
N VAL A 54 -3.14 1.36 -1.72
CA VAL A 54 -4.21 0.40 -1.44
C VAL A 54 -5.56 1.09 -1.58
N LEU A 55 -6.47 0.46 -2.31
CA LEU A 55 -7.84 0.95 -2.49
C LEU A 55 -8.83 -0.17 -2.18
N SER A 56 -9.87 0.16 -1.40
CA SER A 56 -10.99 -0.75 -1.17
C SER A 56 -11.82 -0.88 -2.44
N LEU A 57 -12.12 -2.11 -2.87
CA LEU A 57 -13.03 -2.39 -3.98
C LEU A 57 -14.47 -2.57 -3.51
N ASP A 58 -14.66 -2.90 -2.23
CA ASP A 58 -15.96 -3.11 -1.60
C ASP A 58 -16.20 -2.07 -0.49
N THR A 59 -17.47 -1.76 -0.22
CA THR A 59 -17.85 -0.88 0.90
C THR A 59 -17.65 -1.58 2.25
N GLY A 60 -17.10 -0.86 3.24
CA GLY A 60 -16.89 -1.39 4.58
C GLY A 60 -15.75 -2.41 4.67
N GLY A 61 -14.76 -2.28 3.78
CA GLY A 61 -13.54 -3.08 3.81
C GLY A 61 -12.75 -2.90 5.10
N ILE A 62 -12.16 -3.99 5.58
CA ILE A 62 -11.26 -4.00 6.73
C ILE A 62 -9.96 -4.67 6.30
N ILE A 63 -8.84 -3.99 6.49
CA ILE A 63 -7.50 -4.50 6.20
C ILE A 63 -6.68 -4.54 7.50
N PHE A 64 -5.87 -5.58 7.64
CA PHE A 64 -4.87 -5.74 8.67
C PHE A 64 -3.50 -5.49 8.05
N GLU A 65 -2.69 -4.69 8.74
CA GLU A 65 -1.40 -4.23 8.27
C GLU A 65 -0.32 -4.52 9.31
N VAL A 66 0.83 -5.01 8.85
CA VAL A 66 2.00 -5.25 9.70
C VAL A 66 3.21 -4.55 9.11
N LYS A 67 3.90 -3.80 9.98
CA LYS A 67 5.20 -3.17 9.74
C LYS A 67 6.12 -3.53 10.90
N HIS A 68 7.37 -3.85 10.62
CA HIS A 68 8.38 -4.10 11.66
C HIS A 68 8.78 -2.80 12.36
N GLY A 69 8.79 -2.82 13.70
CA GLY A 69 9.19 -1.70 14.55
C GLY A 69 8.01 -0.93 15.15
N GLY A 70 8.31 0.14 15.89
CA GLY A 70 7.29 1.07 16.37
C GLY A 70 6.65 1.84 15.21
N TYR A 71 5.43 2.33 15.42
CA TYR A 71 4.75 3.18 14.45
C TYR A 71 5.60 4.43 14.12
N GLN A 72 5.82 4.66 12.83
CA GLN A 72 6.47 5.85 12.30
C GLN A 72 5.55 6.46 11.24
N PRO A 73 5.16 7.74 11.38
CA PRO A 73 4.44 8.44 10.33
C PRO A 73 5.23 8.45 9.02
N VAL A 74 4.52 8.38 7.89
CA VAL A 74 5.14 8.57 6.57
C VAL A 74 5.65 10.00 6.47
N ALA A 75 6.94 10.16 6.15
CA ALA A 75 7.55 11.47 5.94
C ALA A 75 7.04 12.12 4.65
N ALA A 76 7.11 13.45 4.56
CA ALA A 76 6.63 14.19 3.38
C ALA A 76 7.26 13.71 2.06
N ASP A 77 8.57 13.37 2.09
CA ASP A 77 9.34 12.89 0.93
C ASP A 77 9.01 11.43 0.55
N ASP A 78 8.30 10.70 1.42
CA ASP A 78 7.86 9.33 1.19
C ASP A 78 6.40 9.24 0.72
N TYR A 79 5.80 10.38 0.38
CA TYR A 79 4.60 10.44 -0.45
C TYR A 79 4.98 10.76 -1.89
N ALA A 80 4.38 10.04 -2.83
CA ALA A 80 4.69 10.20 -4.25
C ALA A 80 4.34 11.61 -4.76
N HIS A 81 5.35 12.38 -5.17
CA HIS A 81 5.18 13.76 -5.70
C HIS A 81 4.35 13.81 -6.99
N TRP A 82 4.33 12.73 -7.78
CA TRP A 82 3.53 12.63 -9.00
C TRP A 82 2.04 12.37 -8.72
N ALA A 83 1.68 11.98 -7.50
CA ALA A 83 0.29 11.78 -7.10
C ALA A 83 -0.30 13.07 -6.50
N PRO A 84 -1.58 13.39 -6.77
CA PRO A 84 -2.26 14.51 -6.14
C PRO A 84 -2.25 14.37 -4.61
N ALA A 85 -2.35 15.51 -3.92
CA ALA A 85 -2.55 15.53 -2.48
C ALA A 85 -3.88 14.85 -2.12
N GLU A 86 -3.96 14.31 -0.90
CA GLU A 86 -5.25 13.87 -0.37
C GLU A 86 -6.19 15.08 -0.22
N GLY A 87 -7.48 14.87 -0.49
CA GLY A 87 -8.52 15.89 -0.45
C GLY A 87 -9.17 16.04 0.91
#